data_AF-A0A0R3SFL6-F1
#
_entry.id   AF-A0A0R3SFL6-F1
#
_cell.length_a   1.000
_cell.length_b   1.000
_cell.length_c   1.000
_cell.angle_alpha   90.00
_cell.angle_beta   90.00
_cell.angle_gamma   90.00
#
_symmetry.space_group_name_H-M   'P 1'
#
loop_
_entity.id
_entity.type
_entity.pdbx_description
1 polymer ?
#
loop_
_entity_poly.entity_id
_entity_poly.type
_entity_poly.pdbx_seq_one_letter_code
_entity_poly.pdbx_strand_id
1 'polypeptide(L)'
;MFSRSKNAGLPSSKKLHSLEYLKYLYNILQKNCISSDCHVDEVVESLRLFSEIIVWGDQNDGSIMDFFWEQNALELLVSYLDRREKDNSICIQLLQSLNILFENLTNNRAIYYLLSQNHANNIILHEFDFSDEEIVGYYVAFLKSLSFRVNDDTINFFFDEATSSFPLYQKALELFYHSETMVRIAVRTITLNIFKVRNEACLLYVYAHTSVPYFSHLTEEVRRTAFAINDFFCLTNRRANRGRIEDLVAETSDHLHYIDDIFTLGVTDLTNVLCLILLRRLFLPLYVHSLTKRHPPKVSIQIGLLLYSNIA
;
A
#
# COMPACT_ATOMS: atom_id res chain seq x y z
N MET A 1 -6.23 26.18 33.71
CA MET A 1 -7.41 27.01 33.39
C MET A 1 -7.77 26.78 31.94
N PHE A 2 -8.59 25.76 31.67
CA PHE A 2 -9.14 25.50 30.35
C PHE A 2 -10.64 25.77 30.42
N SER A 3 -11.08 26.70 29.59
CA SER A 3 -12.47 27.14 29.47
C SER A 3 -13.35 25.98 28.99
N ARG A 4 -14.31 25.59 29.82
CA ARG A 4 -15.43 24.72 29.45
C ARG A 4 -16.34 25.52 28.52
N SER A 5 -16.24 25.28 27.21
CA SER A 5 -17.31 25.62 26.27
C SER A 5 -18.23 24.41 26.06
N LYS A 6 -19.50 24.71 25.82
CA LYS A 6 -20.67 23.86 25.99
C LYS A 6 -20.81 22.82 24.87
N ASN A 7 -20.64 21.54 25.19
CA ASN A 7 -21.18 20.45 24.38
C ASN A 7 -22.68 20.28 24.73
N ALA A 8 -23.53 21.00 24.00
CA ALA A 8 -24.96 20.78 24.03
C ALA A 8 -25.35 19.90 22.83
N GLY A 9 -25.76 18.66 23.13
CA GLY A 9 -26.58 17.82 22.24
C GLY A 9 -25.85 16.95 21.21
N LEU A 10 -25.06 15.96 21.66
CA LEU A 10 -24.86 14.78 20.82
C LEU A 10 -26.17 13.96 20.79
N PRO A 11 -26.74 13.64 19.61
CA PRO A 11 -27.80 12.64 19.52
C PRO A 11 -27.30 11.30 20.05
N SER A 12 -28.18 10.48 20.64
CA SER A 12 -27.83 9.11 20.99
C SER A 12 -27.24 8.37 19.79
N SER A 13 -26.30 7.44 20.00
CA SER A 13 -25.59 6.72 18.92
C SER A 13 -26.54 6.10 17.88
N LYS A 14 -27.70 5.59 18.30
CA LYS A 14 -28.76 5.07 17.41
C LYS A 14 -29.37 6.10 16.45
N LYS A 15 -29.31 7.40 16.73
CA LYS A 15 -29.79 8.45 15.82
C LYS A 15 -28.75 8.80 14.74
N LEU A 16 -27.46 8.64 15.05
CA LEU A 16 -26.38 8.89 14.10
C LEU A 16 -26.28 7.79 13.04
N HIS A 17 -26.56 6.53 13.40
CA HIS A 17 -26.61 5.41 12.44
C HIS A 17 -28.05 5.16 11.98
N SER A 18 -28.58 6.03 11.11
CA SER A 18 -29.92 5.92 10.54
C SER A 18 -29.95 6.21 9.04
N LEU A 19 -30.89 5.59 8.33
CA LEU A 19 -31.10 5.83 6.90
C LEU A 19 -31.47 7.29 6.61
N GLU A 20 -32.26 7.94 7.48
CA GLU A 20 -32.62 9.36 7.32
C GLU A 20 -31.38 10.26 7.41
N TYR A 21 -30.47 9.97 8.34
CA TYR A 21 -29.24 10.75 8.47
C TYR A 21 -28.28 10.51 7.31
N LEU A 22 -28.17 9.26 6.82
CA LEU A 22 -27.42 8.96 5.60
C LEU A 22 -27.94 9.73 4.38
N LYS A 23 -29.27 9.79 4.20
CA LYS A 23 -29.93 10.59 3.14
C LYS A 23 -29.61 12.07 3.28
N TYR A 24 -29.61 12.59 4.51
CA TYR A 24 -29.22 13.97 4.79
C TYR A 24 -27.77 14.24 4.38
N LEU A 25 -26.82 13.39 4.80
CA LEU A 25 -25.41 13.51 4.43
C LEU A 25 -25.19 13.40 2.93
N TYR A 26 -25.85 12.44 2.26
CA TYR A 26 -25.79 12.30 0.80
C TYR A 26 -26.22 13.59 0.09
N ASN A 27 -27.29 14.23 0.55
CA ASN A 27 -27.76 15.50 -0.03
C ASN A 27 -26.76 16.64 0.17
N ILE A 28 -26.07 16.70 1.32
CA ILE A 28 -24.98 17.67 1.55
C ILE A 28 -23.85 17.45 0.55
N LEU A 29 -23.40 16.20 0.42
CA LEU A 29 -22.31 15.82 -0.49
C LEU A 29 -22.70 16.14 -1.94
N GLN A 30 -23.88 15.75 -2.38
CA GLN A 30 -24.34 16.01 -3.75
C GLN A 30 -24.37 17.52 -4.07
N LYS A 31 -24.87 18.35 -3.15
CA LYS A 31 -24.91 19.81 -3.33
C LYS A 31 -23.51 20.42 -3.39
N ASN A 32 -22.64 20.06 -2.45
CA ASN A 32 -21.29 20.62 -2.37
C ASN A 32 -20.37 20.13 -3.50
N CYS A 33 -20.64 18.98 -4.10
CA CYS A 33 -19.89 18.46 -5.25
C CYS A 33 -20.11 19.31 -6.53
N ILE A 34 -21.28 19.93 -6.68
CA ILE A 34 -21.66 20.72 -7.88
C ILE A 34 -21.47 22.24 -7.64
N SER A 35 -21.63 22.70 -6.40
CA SER A 35 -21.55 24.12 -6.03
C SER A 35 -20.19 24.74 -6.39
N SER A 36 -20.15 26.01 -6.80
CA SER A 36 -18.87 26.74 -6.89
C SER A 36 -18.35 27.18 -5.52
N ASP A 37 -19.24 27.35 -4.54
CA ASP A 37 -18.92 27.69 -3.15
C ASP A 37 -19.06 26.40 -2.32
N CYS A 38 -17.95 25.72 -2.11
CA CYS A 38 -17.89 24.42 -1.44
C CYS A 38 -17.52 24.61 0.03
N HIS A 39 -18.36 24.12 0.94
CA HIS A 39 -18.07 24.14 2.37
C HIS A 39 -17.18 22.96 2.74
N VAL A 40 -15.85 23.13 2.60
CA VAL A 40 -14.84 22.08 2.77
C VAL A 40 -15.01 21.32 4.10
N ASP A 41 -15.11 22.02 5.23
CA ASP A 41 -15.25 21.38 6.55
C ASP A 41 -16.52 20.52 6.68
N GLU A 42 -17.62 20.98 6.07
CA GLU A 42 -18.90 20.25 6.08
C GLU A 42 -18.81 18.99 5.20
N VAL A 43 -18.13 19.07 4.05
CA VAL A 43 -17.88 17.92 3.17
C VAL A 43 -17.01 16.90 3.87
N VAL A 44 -15.92 17.32 4.50
CA VAL A 44 -14.98 16.44 5.21
C VAL A 44 -15.72 15.67 6.30
N GLU A 45 -16.46 16.36 7.18
CA GLU A 45 -17.19 15.67 8.25
C GLU A 45 -18.32 14.79 7.70
N SER A 46 -18.97 15.21 6.60
CA SER A 46 -20.01 14.41 5.95
C SER A 46 -19.45 13.13 5.35
N LEU A 47 -18.30 13.16 4.67
CA LEU A 47 -17.61 11.98 4.13
C LEU A 47 -17.24 10.98 5.23
N ARG A 48 -16.69 11.49 6.34
CA ARG A 48 -16.32 10.69 7.50
C ARG A 48 -17.54 9.94 8.07
N LEU A 49 -18.59 10.67 8.41
CA LEU A 49 -19.83 10.11 8.96
C LEU A 49 -20.54 9.20 7.96
N PHE A 50 -20.52 9.53 6.67
CA PHE A 50 -21.10 8.70 5.62
C PHE A 50 -20.44 7.32 5.61
N SER A 51 -19.11 7.24 5.58
CA SER A 51 -18.39 5.97 5.59
C SER A 51 -18.66 5.14 6.87
N GLU A 52 -18.76 5.80 8.03
CA GLU A 52 -19.08 5.15 9.30
C GLU A 52 -20.47 4.49 9.28
N ILE A 53 -21.48 5.21 8.78
CA ILE A 53 -22.85 4.69 8.68
C ILE A 53 -22.95 3.54 7.69
N ILE A 54 -22.24 3.61 6.56
CA ILE A 54 -22.22 2.53 5.56
C ILE A 54 -21.61 1.25 6.14
N VAL A 55 -20.47 1.34 6.84
CA VAL A 55 -19.86 0.17 7.51
C VAL A 55 -20.81 -0.41 8.56
N TRP A 56 -21.48 0.43 9.34
CA TRP A 56 -22.47 -0.03 10.29
C TRP A 56 -23.67 -0.72 9.61
N GLY A 57 -24.18 -0.13 8.51
CA GLY A 57 -25.30 -0.64 7.73
C GLY A 57 -25.04 -2.01 7.12
N ASP A 58 -23.82 -2.27 6.61
CA ASP A 58 -23.41 -3.56 6.06
C ASP A 58 -23.65 -4.73 7.03
N GLN A 59 -23.49 -4.47 8.33
CA GLN A 59 -23.58 -5.46 9.39
C GLN A 59 -24.93 -5.48 10.12
N ASN A 60 -25.66 -4.35 10.14
CA ASN A 60 -26.79 -4.16 11.05
C ASN A 60 -28.11 -3.79 10.36
N ASP A 61 -28.08 -3.15 9.19
CA ASP A 61 -29.29 -2.64 8.53
C ASP A 61 -29.15 -2.62 6.99
N GLY A 62 -29.78 -3.60 6.34
CA GLY A 62 -29.77 -3.72 4.88
C GLY A 62 -30.36 -2.52 4.14
N SER A 63 -31.27 -1.74 4.75
CA SER A 63 -31.88 -0.59 4.09
C SER A 63 -30.90 0.56 3.82
N ILE A 64 -29.84 0.65 4.63
CA ILE A 64 -28.71 1.58 4.40
C ILE A 64 -27.93 1.16 3.15
N MET A 65 -27.70 -0.14 2.98
CA MET A 65 -26.98 -0.68 1.82
C MET A 65 -27.81 -0.59 0.54
N ASP A 66 -29.12 -0.85 0.63
CA ASP A 66 -30.04 -0.66 -0.49
C ASP A 66 -29.98 0.78 -1.00
N PHE A 67 -30.02 1.77 -0.11
CA PHE A 67 -29.85 3.18 -0.49
C PHE A 67 -28.47 3.48 -1.10
N PHE A 68 -27.40 2.95 -0.52
CA PHE A 68 -26.02 3.14 -1.01
C PHE A 68 -25.85 2.67 -2.45
N TRP A 69 -26.48 1.53 -2.81
CA TRP A 69 -26.48 0.99 -4.16
C TRP A 69 -27.43 1.75 -5.10
N GLU A 70 -28.67 2.00 -4.68
CA GLU A 70 -29.68 2.66 -5.50
C GLU A 70 -29.29 4.08 -5.94
N GLN A 71 -28.57 4.81 -5.08
CA GLN A 71 -28.12 6.18 -5.37
C GLN A 71 -26.76 6.24 -6.08
N ASN A 72 -26.18 5.08 -6.44
CA ASN A 72 -24.82 4.96 -6.94
C ASN A 72 -23.83 5.81 -6.10
N ALA A 73 -23.91 5.72 -4.78
CA ALA A 73 -23.25 6.69 -3.92
C ALA A 73 -21.71 6.63 -4.01
N LEU A 74 -21.14 5.50 -4.45
CA LEU A 74 -19.70 5.40 -4.71
C LEU A 74 -19.27 6.31 -5.87
N GLU A 75 -20.06 6.41 -6.94
CA GLU A 75 -19.79 7.33 -8.05
C GLU A 75 -19.76 8.78 -7.57
N LEU A 76 -20.68 9.17 -6.67
CA LEU A 76 -20.64 10.51 -6.07
C LEU A 76 -19.33 10.73 -5.31
N LEU A 77 -18.89 9.76 -4.51
CA LEU A 77 -17.62 9.83 -3.78
C LEU A 77 -16.44 9.96 -4.75
N VAL A 78 -16.37 9.14 -5.79
CA VAL A 78 -15.29 9.19 -6.80
C VAL A 78 -15.29 10.53 -7.54
N SER A 79 -16.46 11.09 -7.87
CA SER A 79 -16.57 12.37 -8.59
C SER A 79 -15.95 13.56 -7.85
N TYR A 80 -15.73 13.45 -6.53
CA TYR A 80 -14.99 14.47 -5.78
C TYR A 80 -13.51 14.53 -6.14
N LEU A 81 -12.90 13.43 -6.58
CA LEU A 81 -11.50 13.42 -7.05
C LEU A 81 -11.33 14.38 -8.21
N ASP A 82 -12.22 14.32 -9.21
CA ASP A 82 -12.10 15.16 -10.41
C ASP A 82 -12.54 16.61 -10.16
N ARG A 83 -13.52 16.83 -9.28
CA ARG A 83 -14.16 18.14 -9.09
C ARG A 83 -13.53 19.00 -8.00
N ARG A 84 -12.78 18.37 -7.10
CA ARG A 84 -12.15 18.98 -5.93
C ARG A 84 -10.70 18.53 -5.77
N GLU A 85 -10.03 18.20 -6.87
CA GLU A 85 -8.62 17.77 -6.91
C GLU A 85 -7.66 18.71 -6.15
N LYS A 86 -8.00 20.01 -6.10
CA LYS A 86 -7.17 21.06 -5.47
C LYS A 86 -7.39 21.21 -3.97
N ASP A 87 -8.42 20.57 -3.42
CA ASP A 87 -8.77 20.66 -2.01
C ASP A 87 -8.19 19.44 -1.27
N ASN A 88 -6.92 19.53 -0.85
CA ASN A 88 -6.21 18.40 -0.19
C ASN A 88 -7.01 17.81 0.99
N SER A 89 -7.68 18.64 1.80
CA SER A 89 -8.49 18.16 2.93
C SER A 89 -9.64 17.25 2.48
N ILE A 90 -10.29 17.55 1.35
CA ILE A 90 -11.34 16.70 0.77
C ILE A 90 -10.72 15.43 0.22
N CYS A 91 -9.62 15.53 -0.51
CA CYS A 91 -8.93 14.37 -1.09
C CYS A 91 -8.46 13.38 -0.02
N ILE A 92 -7.82 13.89 1.05
CA ILE A 92 -7.37 13.10 2.19
C ILE A 92 -8.56 12.39 2.85
N GLN A 93 -9.63 13.13 3.18
CA GLN A 93 -10.80 12.53 3.81
C GLN A 93 -11.49 11.51 2.91
N LEU A 94 -11.54 11.75 1.60
CA LEU A 94 -12.10 10.83 0.64
C LEU A 94 -11.30 9.52 0.57
N LEU A 95 -9.97 9.59 0.48
CA LEU A 95 -9.09 8.41 0.55
C LEU A 95 -9.28 7.65 1.87
N GLN A 96 -9.34 8.36 3.00
CA GLN A 96 -9.64 7.74 4.31
C GLN A 96 -10.99 7.02 4.33
N SER A 97 -12.05 7.69 3.85
CA SER A 97 -13.40 7.13 3.80
C SER A 97 -13.46 5.91 2.88
N LEU A 98 -12.84 5.96 1.71
CA LEU A 98 -12.73 4.83 0.79
C LEU A 98 -11.96 3.67 1.43
N ASN A 99 -10.83 3.94 2.11
CA ASN A 99 -10.08 2.92 2.85
C ASN A 99 -10.95 2.21 3.87
N ILE A 100 -11.71 2.97 4.67
CA ILE A 100 -12.64 2.42 5.65
C ILE A 100 -13.65 1.47 4.98
N LEU A 101 -14.24 1.87 3.84
CA LEU A 101 -15.17 1.02 3.11
C LEU A 101 -14.51 -0.26 2.59
N PHE A 102 -13.38 -0.15 1.89
CA PHE A 102 -12.69 -1.31 1.31
C PHE A 102 -12.13 -2.27 2.36
N GLU A 103 -11.76 -1.79 3.55
CA GLU A 103 -11.28 -2.65 4.64
C GLU A 103 -12.42 -3.32 5.42
N ASN A 104 -13.51 -2.61 5.69
CA ASN A 104 -14.49 -3.04 6.68
C ASN A 104 -15.80 -3.61 6.11
N LEU A 105 -16.10 -3.40 4.83
CA LEU A 105 -17.26 -4.06 4.22
C LEU A 105 -17.00 -5.56 4.07
N THR A 106 -17.96 -6.36 4.52
CA THR A 106 -17.86 -7.82 4.60
C THR A 106 -18.84 -8.52 3.69
N ASN A 107 -19.97 -7.89 3.35
CA ASN A 107 -20.94 -8.47 2.45
C ASN A 107 -20.38 -8.57 1.02
N ASN A 108 -20.45 -9.76 0.43
CA ASN A 108 -20.01 -9.99 -0.95
C ASN A 108 -20.67 -9.02 -1.94
N ARG A 109 -21.96 -8.73 -1.80
CA ARG A 109 -22.66 -7.77 -2.68
C ARG A 109 -22.04 -6.38 -2.60
N ALA A 110 -21.69 -5.94 -1.38
CA ALA A 110 -21.03 -4.65 -1.17
C ALA A 110 -19.62 -4.65 -1.78
N ILE A 111 -18.84 -5.71 -1.59
CA ILE A 111 -17.50 -5.87 -2.17
C ILE A 111 -17.57 -5.82 -3.71
N TYR A 112 -18.45 -6.60 -4.32
CA TYR A 112 -18.63 -6.60 -5.78
C TYR A 112 -19.08 -5.23 -6.28
N TYR A 113 -19.97 -4.54 -5.56
CA TYR A 113 -20.36 -3.18 -5.91
C TYR A 113 -19.15 -2.22 -5.88
N LEU A 114 -18.33 -2.26 -4.83
CA LEU A 114 -17.12 -1.42 -4.72
C LEU A 114 -16.11 -1.65 -5.85
N LEU A 115 -15.95 -2.92 -6.28
CA LEU A 115 -14.99 -3.30 -7.33
C LEU A 115 -15.54 -3.13 -8.75
N SER A 116 -16.86 -3.19 -8.90
CA SER A 116 -17.52 -3.05 -10.19
C SER A 116 -17.47 -1.62 -10.74
N GLN A 117 -17.88 -1.46 -12.00
CA GLN A 117 -18.02 -0.15 -12.67
C GLN A 117 -16.72 0.67 -12.75
N ASN A 118 -15.56 0.03 -12.59
CA ASN A 118 -14.25 0.66 -12.74
C ASN A 118 -13.94 1.77 -11.72
N HIS A 119 -14.74 1.93 -10.65
CA HIS A 119 -14.52 2.94 -9.59
C HIS A 119 -13.14 2.83 -8.97
N ALA A 120 -12.73 1.61 -8.63
CA ALA A 120 -11.41 1.34 -8.05
C ALA A 120 -10.29 1.81 -8.99
N ASN A 121 -10.39 1.52 -10.29
CA ASN A 121 -9.38 1.95 -11.27
C ASN A 121 -9.37 3.47 -11.47
N ASN A 122 -10.53 4.14 -11.42
CA ASN A 122 -10.59 5.60 -11.47
C ASN A 122 -9.83 6.23 -10.28
N ILE A 123 -9.97 5.65 -9.08
CA ILE A 123 -9.22 6.10 -7.89
C ILE A 123 -7.73 5.77 -8.02
N ILE A 124 -7.37 4.55 -8.46
CA ILE A 124 -5.96 4.13 -8.62
C ILE A 124 -5.22 5.01 -9.63
N LEU A 125 -5.88 5.36 -10.75
CA LEU A 125 -5.26 6.08 -11.85
C LEU A 125 -5.33 7.61 -11.68
N HIS A 126 -5.99 8.11 -10.65
CA HIS A 126 -6.06 9.54 -10.39
C HIS A 126 -4.67 10.12 -10.06
N GLU A 127 -4.39 11.30 -10.62
CA GLU A 127 -3.10 12.00 -10.47
C GLU A 127 -3.07 12.82 -9.18
N PHE A 128 -2.88 12.15 -8.05
CA PHE A 128 -2.73 12.80 -6.76
C PHE A 128 -1.45 13.64 -6.65
N ASP A 129 -1.51 14.74 -5.89
CA ASP A 129 -0.32 15.55 -5.56
C ASP A 129 0.54 14.85 -4.48
N PHE A 130 1.49 14.02 -4.94
CA PHE A 130 2.45 13.34 -4.08
C PHE A 130 3.58 14.24 -3.54
N SER A 131 3.51 15.56 -3.73
CA SER A 131 4.32 16.48 -2.93
C SER A 131 3.86 16.55 -1.46
N ASP A 132 2.60 16.15 -1.21
CA ASP A 132 2.03 16.00 0.13
C ASP A 132 2.21 14.55 0.62
N GLU A 133 3.13 14.33 1.56
CA GLU A 133 3.44 13.00 2.12
C GLU A 133 2.21 12.34 2.77
N GLU A 134 1.26 13.13 3.28
CA GLU A 134 0.03 12.61 3.88
C GLU A 134 -0.86 11.95 2.83
N ILE A 135 -0.97 12.55 1.63
CA ILE A 135 -1.72 11.98 0.51
C ILE A 135 -1.09 10.66 0.05
N VAL A 136 0.23 10.60 -0.05
CA VAL A 136 0.95 9.36 -0.39
C VAL A 136 0.63 8.25 0.61
N GLY A 137 0.63 8.58 1.91
CA GLY A 137 0.30 7.65 2.98
C GLY A 137 -1.11 7.06 2.85
N TYR A 138 -2.12 7.90 2.61
CA TYR A 138 -3.49 7.43 2.42
C TYR A 138 -3.71 6.69 1.10
N TYR A 139 -3.04 7.11 0.03
CA TYR A 139 -3.09 6.46 -1.27
C TYR A 139 -2.47 5.06 -1.21
N VAL A 140 -1.28 4.89 -0.62
CA VAL A 140 -0.68 3.55 -0.51
C VAL A 140 -1.47 2.66 0.44
N ALA A 141 -2.10 3.23 1.48
CA ALA A 141 -3.03 2.50 2.33
C ALA A 141 -4.23 1.98 1.51
N PHE A 142 -4.78 2.80 0.61
CA PHE A 142 -5.85 2.40 -0.32
C PHE A 142 -5.45 1.24 -1.23
N LEU A 143 -4.30 1.36 -1.90
CA LEU A 143 -3.78 0.28 -2.73
C LEU A 143 -3.60 -1.02 -1.92
N LYS A 144 -3.12 -0.89 -0.68
CA LYS A 144 -2.98 -2.03 0.23
C LYS A 144 -4.33 -2.65 0.57
N SER A 145 -5.35 -1.86 0.92
CA SER A 145 -6.71 -2.34 1.20
C SER A 145 -7.31 -3.06 -0.01
N LEU A 146 -7.13 -2.52 -1.22
CA LEU A 146 -7.52 -3.19 -2.47
C LEU A 146 -6.79 -4.51 -2.68
N SER A 147 -5.49 -4.58 -2.40
CA SER A 147 -4.69 -5.80 -2.57
C SER A 147 -5.22 -6.98 -1.73
N PHE A 148 -5.82 -6.71 -0.57
CA PHE A 148 -6.45 -7.75 0.24
C PHE A 148 -7.75 -8.29 -0.37
N ARG A 149 -8.37 -7.54 -1.28
CA ARG A 149 -9.56 -7.95 -2.03
C ARG A 149 -9.21 -8.68 -3.33
N VAL A 150 -7.94 -8.74 -3.73
CA VAL A 150 -7.48 -9.51 -4.89
C VAL A 150 -7.36 -10.99 -4.49
N ASN A 151 -8.14 -11.84 -5.17
CA ASN A 151 -8.11 -13.28 -5.06
C ASN A 151 -8.53 -13.92 -6.39
N ASP A 152 -8.59 -15.25 -6.43
CA ASP A 152 -8.90 -16.00 -7.65
C ASP A 152 -10.28 -15.66 -8.25
N ASP A 153 -11.25 -15.25 -7.43
CA ASP A 153 -12.60 -14.88 -7.86
C ASP A 153 -12.71 -13.41 -8.32
N THR A 154 -11.88 -12.51 -7.77
CA THR A 154 -11.98 -11.05 -8.00
C THR A 154 -10.90 -10.51 -8.92
N ILE A 155 -9.90 -11.30 -9.30
CA ILE A 155 -8.75 -10.84 -10.09
C ILE A 155 -9.15 -10.11 -11.38
N ASN A 156 -10.25 -10.52 -12.01
CA ASN A 156 -10.75 -9.91 -13.25
C ASN A 156 -11.25 -8.47 -13.10
N PHE A 157 -11.47 -7.96 -11.87
CA PHE A 157 -11.73 -6.53 -11.63
C PHE A 157 -10.46 -5.68 -11.66
N PHE A 158 -9.30 -6.29 -11.42
CA PHE A 158 -8.02 -5.60 -11.25
C PHE A 158 -7.05 -5.82 -12.41
N PHE A 159 -7.15 -6.96 -13.08
CA PHE A 159 -6.28 -7.35 -14.17
C PHE A 159 -7.10 -7.63 -15.43
N ASP A 160 -6.77 -6.88 -16.49
CA ASP A 160 -7.28 -7.13 -17.84
C ASP A 160 -6.21 -7.84 -18.67
N GLU A 161 -6.44 -9.14 -18.92
CA GLU A 161 -5.55 -9.99 -19.71
C GLU A 161 -5.40 -9.50 -21.15
N ALA A 162 -6.47 -8.98 -21.77
CA ALA A 162 -6.47 -8.59 -23.17
C ALA A 162 -5.56 -7.38 -23.45
N THR A 163 -5.50 -6.45 -22.50
CA THR A 163 -4.64 -5.26 -22.58
C THR A 163 -3.37 -5.37 -21.74
N SER A 164 -3.19 -6.47 -20.99
CA SER A 164 -2.14 -6.62 -19.99
C SER A 164 -2.09 -5.43 -19.01
N SER A 165 -3.28 -4.94 -18.63
CA SER A 165 -3.42 -3.79 -17.73
C SER A 165 -3.63 -4.27 -16.31
N PHE A 166 -2.75 -3.84 -15.40
CA PHE A 166 -2.88 -4.12 -13.97
C PHE A 166 -2.60 -2.85 -13.14
N PRO A 167 -3.50 -1.85 -13.13
CA PRO A 167 -3.25 -0.54 -12.53
C PRO A 167 -2.81 -0.61 -11.07
N LEU A 168 -3.49 -1.42 -10.25
CA LEU A 168 -3.17 -1.60 -8.83
C LEU A 168 -1.70 -2.02 -8.64
N TYR A 169 -1.26 -3.01 -9.42
CA TYR A 169 0.10 -3.52 -9.30
C TYR A 169 1.13 -2.52 -9.83
N GLN A 170 0.89 -1.96 -11.02
CA GLN A 170 1.79 -0.99 -11.65
C GLN A 170 2.02 0.24 -10.75
N LYS A 171 0.94 0.82 -10.21
CA LYS A 171 1.03 1.97 -9.30
C LYS A 171 1.72 1.64 -7.98
N ALA A 172 1.54 0.44 -7.44
CA ALA A 172 2.29 0.02 -6.26
C ALA A 172 3.80 -0.10 -6.56
N LEU A 173 4.19 -0.57 -7.74
CA LEU A 173 5.59 -0.69 -8.13
C LEU A 173 6.29 0.68 -8.31
N GLU A 174 5.57 1.71 -8.77
CA GLU A 174 6.10 3.09 -8.85
C GLU A 174 6.58 3.60 -7.48
N LEU A 175 5.96 3.13 -6.38
CA LEU A 175 6.28 3.51 -5.00
C LEU A 175 7.35 2.63 -4.34
N PHE A 176 7.99 1.71 -5.07
CA PHE A 176 8.97 0.77 -4.50
C PHE A 176 10.13 1.47 -3.79
N TYR A 177 10.64 2.57 -4.37
CA TYR A 177 11.78 3.35 -3.86
C TYR A 177 11.35 4.58 -3.05
N HIS A 178 10.25 4.50 -2.30
CA HIS A 178 9.83 5.60 -1.46
C HIS A 178 10.77 5.82 -0.27
N SER A 179 10.97 7.08 0.14
CA SER A 179 11.81 7.46 1.29
C SER A 179 11.27 6.89 2.61
N GLU A 180 9.96 6.91 2.78
CA GLU A 180 9.29 6.37 3.97
C GLU A 180 9.22 4.84 4.00
N THR A 181 9.64 4.27 5.12
CA THR A 181 9.63 2.82 5.35
C THR A 181 8.21 2.25 5.33
N MET A 182 7.21 2.96 5.87
CA MET A 182 5.83 2.47 5.90
C MET A 182 5.23 2.31 4.50
N VAL A 183 5.55 3.22 3.57
CA VAL A 183 5.16 3.11 2.15
C VAL A 183 5.81 1.88 1.52
N ARG A 184 7.12 1.67 1.73
CA ARG A 184 7.81 0.46 1.22
C ARG A 184 7.24 -0.84 1.79
N ILE A 185 6.86 -0.86 3.08
CA ILE A 185 6.20 -2.02 3.71
C ILE A 185 4.84 -2.27 3.04
N ALA A 186 4.04 -1.23 2.78
CA ALA A 186 2.76 -1.38 2.11
C ALA A 186 2.92 -1.95 0.69
N VAL A 187 3.90 -1.48 -0.10
CA VAL A 187 4.23 -2.03 -1.42
C VAL A 187 4.62 -3.51 -1.34
N ARG A 188 5.42 -3.91 -0.34
CA ARG A 188 5.78 -5.31 -0.09
C ARG A 188 4.54 -6.16 0.21
N THR A 189 3.62 -5.68 1.04
CA THR A 189 2.34 -6.36 1.30
C THR A 189 1.49 -6.50 0.04
N ILE A 190 1.37 -5.44 -0.77
CA ILE A 190 0.62 -5.45 -2.03
C ILE A 190 1.19 -6.50 -2.99
N THR A 191 2.50 -6.49 -3.20
CA THR A 191 3.17 -7.44 -4.10
C THR A 191 3.01 -8.89 -3.64
N LEU A 192 3.15 -9.19 -2.35
CA LEU A 192 2.88 -10.54 -1.80
C LEU A 192 1.42 -10.96 -2.01
N ASN A 193 0.48 -10.04 -1.78
CA ASN A 193 -0.93 -10.29 -2.02
C ASN A 193 -1.27 -10.55 -3.48
N ILE A 194 -0.49 -10.03 -4.42
CA ILE A 194 -0.66 -10.29 -5.86
C ILE A 194 0.03 -11.61 -6.25
N PHE A 195 1.25 -11.84 -5.77
CA PHE A 195 2.02 -13.06 -6.08
C PHE A 195 1.32 -14.34 -5.59
N LYS A 196 0.53 -14.26 -4.51
CA LYS A 196 -0.21 -15.43 -3.98
C LYS A 196 -1.43 -15.85 -4.82
N VAL A 197 -1.89 -15.02 -5.77
CA VAL A 197 -3.12 -15.27 -6.54
C VAL A 197 -2.87 -16.37 -7.57
N ARG A 198 -3.73 -17.40 -7.61
CA ARG A 198 -3.55 -18.59 -8.46
C ARG A 198 -4.28 -18.43 -9.80
N ASN A 199 -4.04 -17.32 -10.47
CA ASN A 199 -4.55 -17.04 -11.80
C ASN A 199 -3.40 -17.08 -12.81
N GLU A 200 -3.50 -17.95 -13.82
CA GLU A 200 -2.40 -18.21 -14.78
C GLU A 200 -2.00 -16.96 -15.57
N ALA A 201 -2.98 -16.19 -16.07
CA ALA A 201 -2.72 -14.98 -16.84
C ALA A 201 -2.04 -13.89 -16.00
N CYS A 202 -2.49 -13.70 -14.75
CA CYS A 202 -1.88 -12.79 -13.78
C CYS A 202 -0.43 -13.20 -13.44
N LEU A 203 -0.21 -14.48 -13.12
CA LEU A 203 1.12 -15.00 -12.80
C LEU A 203 2.08 -14.86 -13.99
N LEU A 204 1.60 -15.16 -15.20
CA LEU A 204 2.38 -14.97 -16.43
C LEU A 204 2.72 -13.50 -16.65
N TYR A 205 1.76 -12.59 -16.43
CA TYR A 205 2.01 -11.15 -16.51
C TYR A 205 3.11 -10.71 -15.54
N VAL A 206 3.00 -11.08 -14.25
CA VAL A 206 4.01 -10.77 -13.23
C VAL A 206 5.38 -11.35 -13.62
N TYR A 207 5.42 -12.62 -13.99
CA TYR A 207 6.65 -13.30 -14.37
C TYR A 207 7.31 -12.62 -15.57
N ALA A 208 6.57 -12.43 -16.66
CA ALA A 208 7.12 -11.98 -17.94
C ALA A 208 7.48 -10.49 -17.95
N HIS A 209 6.73 -9.64 -17.24
CA HIS A 209 6.85 -8.18 -17.37
C HIS A 209 7.55 -7.51 -16.19
N THR A 210 7.37 -8.02 -14.96
CA THR A 210 7.78 -7.27 -13.75
C THR A 210 8.80 -7.99 -12.87
N SER A 211 8.84 -9.33 -12.88
CA SER A 211 9.66 -10.09 -11.93
C SER A 211 11.15 -9.76 -11.98
N VAL A 212 11.74 -9.72 -13.18
CA VAL A 212 13.17 -9.43 -13.37
C VAL A 212 13.56 -8.03 -12.90
N PRO A 213 12.93 -6.93 -13.36
CA PRO A 213 13.27 -5.60 -12.87
C PRO A 213 12.99 -5.49 -11.37
N TYR A 214 11.85 -5.97 -10.88
CA TYR A 214 11.48 -5.90 -9.46
C TYR A 214 12.49 -6.59 -8.55
N PHE A 215 12.81 -7.86 -8.81
CA PHE A 215 13.77 -8.61 -7.99
C PHE A 215 15.21 -8.11 -8.15
N SER A 216 15.54 -7.51 -9.30
CA SER A 216 16.82 -6.82 -9.49
C SER A 216 16.94 -5.61 -8.56
N HIS A 217 15.88 -4.81 -8.45
CA HIS A 217 15.79 -3.67 -7.54
C HIS A 217 15.83 -4.10 -6.07
N LEU A 218 15.12 -5.17 -5.71
CA LEU A 218 15.17 -5.76 -4.37
C LEU A 218 16.58 -6.24 -3.99
N THR A 219 17.25 -6.94 -4.91
CA THR A 219 18.62 -7.43 -4.68
C THR A 219 19.62 -6.29 -4.57
N GLU A 220 19.40 -5.21 -5.32
CA GLU A 220 20.22 -4.00 -5.26
C GLU A 220 20.09 -3.29 -3.90
N GLU A 221 18.90 -3.23 -3.31
CA GLU A 221 18.71 -2.68 -1.96
C GLU A 221 19.48 -3.48 -0.90
N VAL A 222 19.39 -4.81 -0.93
CA VAL A 222 20.17 -5.70 -0.04
C VAL A 222 21.67 -5.45 -0.20
N ARG A 223 22.12 -5.27 -1.44
CA ARG A 223 23.51 -4.97 -1.75
C ARG A 223 23.92 -3.61 -1.18
N ARG A 224 23.08 -2.58 -1.36
CA ARG A 224 23.30 -1.21 -0.88
C ARG A 224 23.45 -1.18 0.64
N THR A 225 22.55 -1.81 1.38
CA THR A 225 22.61 -1.85 2.85
C THR A 225 23.86 -2.61 3.32
N ALA A 226 24.20 -3.73 2.68
CA ALA A 226 25.40 -4.50 3.00
C ALA A 226 26.71 -3.69 2.76
N PHE A 227 26.80 -2.92 1.68
CA PHE A 227 27.94 -2.03 1.43
C PHE A 227 28.01 -0.89 2.45
N ALA A 228 26.88 -0.25 2.75
CA ALA A 228 26.84 0.81 3.76
C ALA A 228 27.33 0.31 5.12
N ILE A 229 26.92 -0.89 5.54
CA ILE A 229 27.41 -1.56 6.75
C ILE A 229 28.94 -1.70 6.70
N ASN A 230 29.48 -2.27 5.61
CA ASN A 230 30.92 -2.44 5.44
C ASN A 230 31.70 -1.12 5.58
N ASP A 231 31.20 -0.04 4.97
CA ASP A 231 31.85 1.27 5.01
C ASP A 231 31.87 1.83 6.43
N PHE A 232 30.74 1.78 7.16
CA PHE A 232 30.69 2.24 8.56
C PHE A 232 31.59 1.43 9.51
N PHE A 233 31.84 0.14 9.23
CA PHE A 233 32.77 -0.70 9.99
C PHE A 233 34.25 -0.42 9.68
N CYS A 234 34.55 -0.03 8.44
CA CYS A 234 35.90 0.31 7.99
C CYS A 234 36.34 1.70 8.46
N LEU A 235 35.39 2.62 8.69
CA LEU A 235 35.68 3.94 9.25
C LEU A 235 36.11 3.82 10.72
N THR A 236 37.15 4.56 11.09
CA THR A 236 37.91 4.47 12.36
C THR A 236 37.10 4.77 13.63
N ASN A 237 35.83 5.18 13.50
CA ASN A 237 35.00 5.64 14.62
C ASN A 237 33.79 4.72 14.91
N ARG A 238 34.06 3.42 15.06
CA ARG A 238 33.04 2.36 15.25
C ARG A 238 32.04 2.63 16.37
N ARG A 239 32.46 3.26 17.48
CA ARG A 239 31.57 3.56 18.62
C ARG A 239 30.54 4.65 18.28
N ALA A 240 30.92 5.64 17.48
CA ALA A 240 30.00 6.69 17.03
C ALA A 240 29.00 6.17 15.99
N ASN A 241 29.38 5.18 15.19
CA ASN A 241 28.55 4.63 14.12
C ASN A 241 27.65 3.46 14.55
N ARG A 242 27.70 3.04 15.82
CA ARG A 242 27.03 1.82 16.29
C ARG A 242 25.53 1.84 16.03
N GLY A 243 24.82 2.91 16.39
CA GLY A 243 23.37 3.02 16.17
C GLY A 243 23.01 2.93 14.69
N ARG A 244 23.75 3.63 13.82
CA ARG A 244 23.52 3.58 12.37
C ARG A 244 23.80 2.20 11.75
N ILE A 245 24.77 1.46 12.30
CA ILE A 245 25.02 0.07 11.90
C ILE A 245 23.86 -0.81 12.35
N GLU A 246 23.35 -0.64 13.58
CA GLU A 246 22.17 -1.38 14.08
C GLU A 246 20.95 -1.13 13.20
N ASP A 247 20.69 0.13 12.80
CA ASP A 247 19.60 0.48 11.87
C ASP A 247 19.75 -0.20 10.49
N LEU A 248 20.96 -0.17 9.91
CA LEU A 248 21.22 -0.81 8.60
C LEU A 248 21.13 -2.34 8.66
N VAL A 249 21.51 -2.95 9.78
CA VAL A 249 21.36 -4.39 10.00
C VAL A 249 19.88 -4.75 10.10
N ALA A 250 19.07 -3.96 10.81
CA ALA A 250 17.63 -4.13 10.86
C ALA A 250 16.99 -4.01 9.46
N GLU A 251 17.35 -2.98 8.70
CA GLU A 251 16.87 -2.81 7.31
C GLU A 251 17.24 -4.01 6.43
N THR A 252 18.47 -4.53 6.56
CA THR A 252 18.91 -5.73 5.85
C THR A 252 18.09 -6.96 6.25
N SER A 253 17.79 -7.12 7.55
CA SER A 253 16.94 -8.20 8.05
C SER A 253 15.54 -8.13 7.43
N ASP A 254 14.95 -6.93 7.33
CA ASP A 254 13.63 -6.73 6.72
C ASP A 254 13.62 -7.11 5.24
N HIS A 255 14.70 -6.82 4.50
CA HIS A 255 14.81 -7.25 3.10
C HIS A 255 14.89 -8.78 2.99
N LEU A 256 15.63 -9.44 3.87
CA LEU A 256 15.77 -10.90 3.86
C LEU A 256 14.46 -11.60 4.26
N HIS A 257 13.74 -11.08 5.25
CA HIS A 257 12.41 -11.57 5.59
C HIS A 257 11.43 -11.44 4.43
N TYR A 258 11.44 -10.31 3.73
CA TYR A 258 10.60 -10.15 2.55
C TYR A 258 10.95 -11.12 1.40
N ILE A 259 12.25 -11.39 1.19
CA ILE A 259 12.71 -12.41 0.23
C ILE A 259 12.22 -13.81 0.64
N ASP A 260 12.30 -14.13 1.93
CA ASP A 260 11.81 -15.40 2.49
C ASP A 260 10.29 -15.55 2.34
N ASP A 261 9.53 -14.48 2.56
CA ASP A 261 8.09 -14.44 2.32
C ASP A 261 7.76 -14.77 0.86
N ILE A 262 8.51 -14.21 -0.11
CA ILE A 262 8.34 -14.53 -1.53
C ILE A 262 8.61 -16.01 -1.81
N PHE A 263 9.67 -16.59 -1.23
CA PHE A 263 9.95 -18.02 -1.40
C PHE A 263 8.86 -18.90 -0.78
N THR A 264 8.33 -18.49 0.39
CA THR A 264 7.30 -19.22 1.13
C THR A 264 5.98 -19.29 0.37
N LEU A 265 5.71 -18.38 -0.58
CA LEU A 265 4.55 -18.46 -1.47
C LEU A 265 4.55 -19.72 -2.35
N GLY A 266 5.71 -20.33 -2.62
CA GLY A 266 5.82 -21.55 -3.41
C GLY A 266 5.52 -21.39 -4.90
N VAL A 267 5.51 -20.16 -5.42
CA VAL A 267 5.32 -19.88 -6.85
C VAL A 267 6.62 -20.18 -7.59
N THR A 268 6.65 -21.30 -8.30
CA THR A 268 7.87 -21.87 -8.90
C THR A 268 8.59 -20.89 -9.83
N ASP A 269 7.86 -20.21 -10.71
CA ASP A 269 8.46 -19.27 -11.66
C ASP A 269 9.11 -18.07 -10.97
N LEU A 270 8.44 -17.49 -9.97
CA LEU A 270 8.98 -16.38 -9.18
C LEU A 270 10.18 -16.82 -8.33
N THR A 271 10.11 -18.00 -7.71
CA THR A 271 11.22 -18.60 -6.96
C THR A 271 12.45 -18.77 -7.85
N ASN A 272 12.28 -19.34 -9.05
CA ASN A 272 13.38 -19.56 -9.98
C ASN A 272 14.05 -18.24 -10.41
N VAL A 273 13.26 -17.22 -10.75
CA VAL A 273 13.79 -15.91 -11.16
C VAL A 273 14.51 -15.23 -9.99
N LEU A 274 13.92 -15.20 -8.80
CA LEU A 274 14.53 -14.59 -7.62
C LEU A 274 15.84 -15.29 -7.24
N CYS A 275 15.86 -16.64 -7.22
CA CYS A 275 17.07 -17.42 -7.00
C CYS A 275 18.18 -17.08 -8.00
N LEU A 276 17.84 -17.02 -9.30
CA LEU A 276 18.82 -16.70 -10.34
C LEU A 276 19.38 -15.28 -10.18
N ILE A 277 18.52 -14.31 -9.84
CA ILE A 277 18.94 -12.92 -9.64
C ILE A 277 19.81 -12.77 -8.40
N LEU A 278 19.42 -13.36 -7.27
CA LEU A 278 20.24 -13.36 -6.05
C LEU A 278 21.59 -14.04 -6.30
N LEU A 279 21.60 -15.19 -6.96
CA LEU A 279 22.84 -15.89 -7.31
C LEU A 279 23.74 -15.01 -8.17
N ARG A 280 23.22 -14.41 -9.24
CA ARG A 280 24.00 -13.66 -10.22
C ARG A 280 24.45 -12.29 -9.71
N ARG A 281 23.59 -11.58 -8.98
CA ARG A 281 23.81 -10.18 -8.61
C ARG A 281 24.33 -9.99 -7.19
N LEU A 282 24.09 -10.94 -6.29
CA LEU A 282 24.53 -10.86 -4.89
C LEU A 282 25.61 -11.90 -4.59
N PHE A 283 25.28 -13.20 -4.68
CA PHE A 283 26.15 -14.25 -4.17
C PHE A 283 27.43 -14.45 -5.01
N LEU A 284 27.32 -14.63 -6.32
CA LEU A 284 28.49 -14.86 -7.18
C LEU A 284 29.52 -13.72 -7.09
N PRO A 285 29.13 -12.43 -7.19
CA PRO A 285 30.08 -11.33 -6.99
C PRO A 285 30.78 -11.37 -5.63
N LEU A 286 30.04 -11.67 -4.55
CA LEU A 286 30.60 -11.79 -3.19
C LEU A 286 31.59 -12.96 -3.08
N TYR A 287 31.23 -14.13 -3.61
CA TYR A 287 32.11 -15.30 -3.61
C TYR A 287 33.37 -15.06 -4.44
N VAL A 288 33.24 -14.53 -5.66
CA VAL A 288 34.39 -14.23 -6.53
C VAL A 288 35.31 -13.21 -5.89
N HIS A 289 34.78 -12.15 -5.29
CA HIS A 289 35.58 -11.14 -4.58
C HIS A 289 36.32 -11.73 -3.38
N SER A 290 35.66 -12.60 -2.62
CA SER A 290 36.27 -13.31 -1.48
C SER A 290 37.42 -14.23 -1.94
N LEU A 291 37.24 -14.95 -3.05
CA LEU A 291 38.21 -15.91 -3.57
C LEU A 291 39.39 -15.27 -4.31
N THR A 292 39.18 -14.13 -4.97
CA THR A 292 40.22 -13.42 -5.74
C THR A 292 41.11 -12.52 -4.87
N LYS A 293 40.68 -12.17 -3.65
CA LYS A 293 41.53 -11.52 -2.64
C LYS A 293 42.52 -12.50 -1.99
N ARG A 294 43.47 -13.00 -2.78
CA ARG A 294 44.65 -13.76 -2.31
C ARG A 294 45.85 -12.88 -1.91
N HIS A 295 45.65 -11.57 -1.70
CA HIS A 295 46.59 -10.74 -0.96
C HIS A 295 45.84 -10.01 0.15
N PRO A 296 46.34 -10.02 1.40
CA PRO A 296 45.75 -9.18 2.43
C PRO A 296 45.93 -7.73 1.98
N PRO A 297 44.86 -6.93 1.83
CA PRO A 297 45.05 -5.51 1.99
C PRO A 297 45.61 -5.32 3.40
N LYS A 298 46.67 -4.51 3.53
CA LYS A 298 47.01 -3.97 4.84
C LYS A 298 45.76 -3.26 5.35
N VAL A 299 45.05 -3.94 6.25
CA VAL A 299 43.80 -3.55 6.90
C VAL A 299 42.55 -3.61 5.98
N SER A 300 41.48 -4.18 6.54
CA SER A 300 40.07 -4.06 6.09
C SER A 300 39.54 -4.99 4.98
N ILE A 301 39.40 -6.30 5.24
CA ILE A 301 38.15 -7.07 4.96
C ILE A 301 38.10 -8.25 5.94
N GLN A 302 37.26 -8.16 6.96
CA GLN A 302 36.84 -9.30 7.79
C GLN A 302 35.34 -9.20 7.98
N ILE A 303 34.55 -9.58 6.97
CA ILE A 303 33.08 -9.69 7.11
C ILE A 303 32.58 -11.06 6.65
N GLY A 304 33.35 -11.84 5.88
CA GLY A 304 32.97 -13.21 5.52
C GLY A 304 32.85 -14.20 6.69
N LEU A 305 33.29 -13.84 7.90
CA LEU A 305 33.29 -14.71 9.09
C LEU A 305 32.32 -14.27 10.20
N LEU A 306 31.75 -13.06 10.16
CA LEU A 306 30.91 -12.55 11.26
C LEU A 306 29.40 -12.74 11.03
N LEU A 307 28.96 -13.07 9.81
CA LEU A 307 27.56 -13.48 9.57
C LEU A 307 27.28 -14.92 10.03
N TYR A 308 28.30 -15.71 10.34
CA TYR A 308 28.15 -17.06 10.89
C TYR A 308 28.16 -17.13 12.42
N SER A 309 28.46 -16.04 13.13
CA SER A 309 28.64 -16.07 14.59
C SER A 309 27.46 -15.54 15.41
N ASN A 310 26.33 -15.19 14.80
CA ASN A 310 25.13 -14.72 15.50
C ASN A 310 23.86 -15.56 15.20
N ILE A 311 24.03 -16.79 14.68
CA ILE A 311 22.95 -17.81 14.61
C ILE A 311 23.37 -19.04 15.44
N ALA A 312 23.75 -18.79 16.69
CA ALA A 312 23.89 -19.82 17.72
C ALA A 312 23.19 -19.32 18.98
#